data_AF-A0A7Y7P2I4-F1
#
_entry.id   AF-A0A7Y7P2I4-F1
#
_cell.length_a   1.000
_cell.length_b   1.000
_cell.length_c   1.000
_cell.angle_alpha   90.00
_cell.angle_beta   90.00
_cell.angle_gamma   90.00
#
_symmetry.space_group_name_H-M   'P 1'
#
loop_
_entity.id
_entity.type
_entity.pdbx_description
1 polymer ?
#
loop_
_entity_poly.entity_id
_entity_poly.type
_entity_poly.pdbx_seq_one_letter_code
_entity_poly.pdbx_strand_id
1 'polypeptide(L)'
;MLDLNTDIKRFYFKCSNCENKGEAVEVHYNGGVNDKGGFILKCNDCGTEFFLQMENPSLTFESRIVSYNFKVVRIVDFFFDEEKQLVKNDFNDKVARDILAINGQEEMPILKGAWKSKPEFRIDSTDEIFTCPNCKANIESESYKDMAKNIDSINSEYKGWFNYTVKRSCPEIIIYNSSTICNSCNTAFDYTAFAKFNGRGEIYASKEFYLADNTGFKPNVNGVYTREQSKRFLEKFVLRWSLIASKIIIVSPFIGFDKSLAIKTPYKFLNLLEWFLTLNSFDKTQVLIRKSEYGKIKEVIGKEIFETLDGYGLLNNIIEEMNSSTPRFHAKFYAGVIPNGENTYVEILTGSYNIHEESQSMENLIFIRMSLNEFEKQYLEPLRIVNVPVSYKSDFDVVKIKNNKGNLIFPKQCDEIL
;
A
#
# COMPACT_ATOMS: atom_id res chain seq x y z
N MET A 1 -0.30 28.60 0.11
CA MET A 1 -1.71 28.37 0.48
C MET A 1 -1.76 28.36 1.99
N LEU A 2 -2.70 29.10 2.60
CA LEU A 2 -2.97 28.98 4.03
C LEU A 2 -3.47 27.55 4.27
N ASP A 3 -2.73 26.76 5.04
CA ASP A 3 -3.22 25.47 5.55
C ASP A 3 -4.48 25.77 6.38
N LEU A 4 -5.65 25.55 5.78
CA LEU A 4 -6.89 25.56 6.53
C LEU A 4 -6.80 24.40 7.52
N ASN A 5 -6.82 24.73 8.82
CA ASN A 5 -6.84 23.75 9.89
C ASN A 5 -8.19 23.01 9.84
N THR A 6 -8.27 21.92 9.09
CA THR A 6 -9.50 21.16 8.88
C THR A 6 -9.32 19.70 9.26
N ASP A 7 -10.30 19.15 9.97
CA ASP A 7 -10.41 17.72 10.22
C ASP A 7 -11.29 17.09 9.13
N ILE A 8 -10.82 16.00 8.55
CA ILE A 8 -11.58 15.22 7.57
C ILE A 8 -12.07 13.96 8.26
N LYS A 9 -13.37 13.68 8.14
CA LYS A 9 -13.97 12.40 8.55
C LYS A 9 -14.53 11.67 7.34
N ARG A 10 -14.38 10.35 7.31
CA ARG A 10 -15.05 9.49 6.34
C ARG A 10 -16.19 8.76 7.01
N PHE A 11 -17.35 8.79 6.37
CA PHE A 11 -18.55 8.11 6.80
C PHE A 11 -18.84 6.96 5.84
N TYR A 12 -19.07 5.77 6.40
CA TYR A 12 -19.60 4.62 5.69
C TYR A 12 -20.96 4.30 6.27
N PHE A 13 -21.95 4.10 5.41
CA PHE A 13 -23.33 3.97 5.85
C PHE A 13 -24.12 3.02 4.95
N LYS A 14 -25.27 2.56 5.45
CA LYS A 14 -26.24 1.80 4.67
C LYS A 14 -27.50 2.60 4.38
N CYS A 15 -28.17 2.24 3.30
CA CYS A 15 -29.52 2.67 3.02
C CYS A 15 -30.45 2.37 4.21
N SER A 16 -31.41 3.27 4.46
CA SER A 16 -32.44 3.07 5.48
C SER A 16 -33.29 1.81 5.29
N ASN A 17 -33.39 1.30 4.05
CA ASN A 17 -34.34 0.24 3.68
C ASN A 17 -33.68 -1.01 3.07
N CYS A 18 -32.40 -0.98 2.70
CA CYS A 18 -31.71 -2.15 2.14
C CYS A 18 -30.23 -2.18 2.55
N GLU A 19 -29.50 -3.20 2.09
CA GLU A 19 -28.07 -3.39 2.40
C GLU A 19 -27.11 -2.65 1.46
N ASN A 20 -27.63 -1.78 0.59
CA ASN A 20 -26.80 -0.95 -0.27
C ASN A 20 -25.95 0.02 0.59
N LYS A 21 -24.65 0.15 0.26
CA LYS A 21 -23.64 0.83 1.07
C LYS A 21 -23.09 2.06 0.37
N GLY A 22 -22.90 3.12 1.15
CA GLY A 22 -22.43 4.42 0.70
C GLY A 22 -21.22 4.89 1.47
N GLU A 23 -20.52 5.85 0.87
CA GLU A 23 -19.40 6.57 1.45
C GLU A 23 -19.64 8.07 1.30
N ALA A 24 -19.33 8.82 2.35
CA ALA A 24 -19.32 10.27 2.35
C ALA A 24 -18.06 10.78 3.08
N VAL A 25 -17.67 12.01 2.74
CA VAL A 25 -16.57 12.74 3.40
C VAL A 25 -17.20 13.94 4.10
N GLU A 26 -16.87 14.16 5.36
CA GLU A 26 -17.18 15.38 6.11
C GLU A 26 -15.91 16.18 6.33
N VAL A 27 -15.99 17.49 6.09
CA VAL A 27 -14.93 18.46 6.39
C VAL A 27 -15.39 19.29 7.58
N HIS A 28 -14.58 19.33 8.63
CA HIS A 28 -14.79 20.16 9.81
C HIS A 28 -13.69 21.22 9.88
N TYR A 29 -14.08 22.48 10.07
CA TYR A 29 -13.16 23.61 10.21
C TYR A 29 -12.81 23.86 11.68
N ASN A 30 -11.57 23.55 12.07
CA ASN A 30 -11.10 23.74 13.44
C ASN A 30 -10.97 25.25 13.74
N GLY A 31 -11.76 25.73 14.70
CA GLY A 31 -11.82 27.17 15.03
C GLY A 31 -12.66 28.00 14.06
N GLY A 32 -13.36 27.37 13.11
CA GLY A 32 -14.34 27.99 12.22
C GLY A 32 -15.79 27.75 12.65
N VAL A 33 -16.72 28.32 11.89
CA VAL A 33 -18.16 27.99 11.99
C VAL A 33 -18.42 26.79 11.08
N ASN A 34 -19.14 25.79 11.59
CA ASN A 34 -19.51 24.59 10.85
C ASN A 34 -21.03 24.53 10.74
N ASP A 35 -21.54 24.52 9.51
CA ASP A 35 -22.97 24.48 9.22
C ASP A 35 -23.51 23.08 9.49
N LYS A 36 -24.67 23.00 10.16
CA LYS A 36 -25.29 21.72 10.50
C LYS A 36 -26.34 21.39 9.46
N GLY A 37 -26.36 20.16 8.97
CA GLY A 37 -27.33 19.79 7.97
C GLY A 37 -27.14 18.35 7.51
N GLY A 38 -27.21 18.16 6.19
CA GLY A 38 -26.89 16.87 5.58
C GLY A 38 -27.43 16.72 4.17
N PHE A 39 -27.61 15.47 3.78
CA PHE A 39 -28.08 15.11 2.44
C PHE A 39 -29.35 14.26 2.53
N ILE A 40 -30.34 14.57 1.71
CA ILE A 40 -31.39 13.62 1.34
C ILE A 40 -30.86 12.84 0.13
N LEU A 41 -30.71 11.53 0.34
CA LEU A 41 -30.15 10.60 -0.62
C LEU A 41 -31.22 9.66 -1.14
N LYS A 42 -31.16 9.33 -2.43
CA LYS A 42 -31.95 8.26 -3.02
C LYS A 42 -31.07 7.06 -3.31
N CYS A 43 -31.44 5.90 -2.77
CA CYS A 43 -30.77 4.63 -3.05
C CYS A 43 -31.03 4.19 -4.50
N ASN A 44 -29.99 3.87 -5.25
CA ASN A 44 -30.14 3.39 -6.63
C ASN A 44 -30.73 1.97 -6.70
N ASP A 45 -30.54 1.16 -5.66
CA ASP A 45 -31.01 -0.24 -5.64
C ASP A 45 -32.49 -0.37 -5.30
N CYS A 46 -32.94 0.27 -4.21
CA CYS A 46 -34.32 0.14 -3.72
C CYS A 46 -35.17 1.40 -3.92
N GLY A 47 -34.60 2.48 -4.48
CA GLY A 47 -35.30 3.74 -4.75
C GLY A 47 -35.69 4.55 -3.50
N THR A 48 -35.40 4.07 -2.30
CA THR A 48 -35.79 4.74 -1.05
C THR A 48 -35.01 6.02 -0.83
N GLU A 49 -35.71 7.08 -0.43
CA GLU A 49 -35.11 8.34 0.02
C GLU A 49 -34.90 8.34 1.53
N PHE A 50 -33.73 8.81 1.97
CA PHE A 50 -33.34 8.83 3.38
C PHE A 50 -32.37 9.97 3.66
N PHE A 51 -32.25 10.35 4.92
CA PHE A 51 -31.40 11.45 5.38
C PHE A 51 -30.07 10.94 5.95
N LEU A 52 -28.97 11.58 5.56
CA LEU A 52 -27.65 11.43 6.16
C LEU A 52 -27.24 12.78 6.76
N GLN A 53 -27.14 12.85 8.08
CA GLN A 53 -26.72 14.05 8.78
C GLN A 53 -25.20 14.25 8.67
N MET A 54 -24.77 15.46 8.32
CA MET A 54 -23.35 15.85 8.17
C MET A 54 -23.17 17.34 8.48
N GLU A 55 -21.93 17.74 8.75
CA GLU A 55 -21.53 19.16 8.79
C GLU A 55 -21.10 19.66 7.40
N ASN A 56 -21.28 20.95 7.12
CA ASN A 56 -20.86 21.64 5.89
C ASN A 56 -21.24 20.92 4.57
N PRO A 57 -22.51 20.49 4.37
CA PRO A 57 -22.89 19.69 3.21
C PRO A 57 -22.79 20.49 1.90
N SER A 58 -22.04 19.98 0.93
CA SER A 58 -21.78 20.61 -0.37
C SER A 58 -21.72 19.59 -1.50
N LEU A 59 -21.85 20.05 -2.75
CA LEU A 59 -21.61 19.22 -3.94
C LEU A 59 -20.16 19.27 -4.44
N THR A 60 -19.30 20.10 -3.83
CA THR A 60 -17.97 20.42 -4.39
C THR A 60 -16.81 19.94 -3.52
N PHE A 61 -16.15 20.85 -2.81
CA PHE A 61 -14.86 20.63 -2.14
C PHE A 61 -14.96 20.44 -0.63
N GLU A 62 -16.15 20.63 -0.03
CA GLU A 62 -16.40 20.46 1.41
C GLU A 62 -16.93 19.04 1.68
N SER A 63 -17.89 18.89 2.59
CA SER A 63 -18.50 17.59 2.86
C SER A 63 -19.34 17.13 1.68
N ARG A 64 -19.20 15.87 1.25
CA ARG A 64 -19.81 15.35 0.02
C ARG A 64 -20.05 13.84 0.06
N ILE A 65 -20.94 13.36 -0.80
CA ILE A 65 -21.10 11.93 -1.08
C ILE A 65 -20.04 11.48 -2.10
N VAL A 66 -19.35 10.39 -1.79
CA VAL A 66 -18.30 9.80 -2.66
C VAL A 66 -18.85 8.65 -3.49
N SER A 67 -19.77 7.87 -2.93
CA SER A 67 -20.30 6.68 -3.60
C SER A 67 -21.31 7.00 -4.70
N TYR A 68 -21.19 6.31 -5.84
CA TYR A 68 -22.14 6.36 -6.96
C TYR A 68 -23.41 5.52 -6.73
N ASN A 69 -23.50 4.80 -5.61
CA ASN A 69 -24.67 3.96 -5.27
C ASN A 69 -25.88 4.79 -4.82
N PHE A 70 -25.68 6.09 -4.58
CA PHE A 70 -26.71 7.02 -4.14
C PHE A 70 -26.71 8.27 -4.98
N LYS A 71 -27.91 8.80 -5.22
CA LYS A 71 -28.09 10.13 -5.81
C LYS A 71 -28.41 11.13 -4.72
N VAL A 72 -27.69 12.24 -4.68
CA VAL A 72 -28.08 13.40 -3.87
C VAL A 72 -29.35 14.01 -4.47
N VAL A 73 -30.44 13.96 -3.71
CA VAL A 73 -31.72 14.56 -4.08
C VAL A 73 -31.75 16.02 -3.64
N ARG A 74 -31.29 16.28 -2.41
CA ARG A 74 -31.30 17.62 -1.80
C ARG A 74 -30.20 17.74 -0.75
N ILE A 75 -29.62 18.94 -0.66
CA ILE A 75 -28.80 19.38 0.46
C ILE A 75 -29.72 20.11 1.45
N VAL A 76 -29.56 19.81 2.73
CA VAL A 76 -30.35 20.38 3.83
C VAL A 76 -29.41 21.15 4.73
N ASP A 77 -29.77 22.38 5.05
CA ASP A 77 -29.08 23.26 5.99
C ASP A 77 -30.04 23.63 7.14
N PHE A 78 -29.67 23.22 8.36
CA PHE A 78 -30.45 23.48 9.56
C PHE A 78 -30.37 24.92 10.06
N PHE A 79 -29.65 25.81 9.36
CA PHE A 79 -29.83 27.25 9.50
C PHE A 79 -31.27 27.66 9.15
N PHE A 80 -31.93 26.95 8.21
CA PHE A 80 -33.31 27.20 7.82
C PHE A 80 -34.28 26.30 8.60
N ASP A 81 -35.15 26.89 9.43
CA ASP A 81 -36.12 26.15 10.25
C ASP A 81 -37.04 25.24 9.41
N GLU A 82 -37.43 25.67 8.21
CA GLU A 82 -38.25 24.87 7.30
C GLU A 82 -37.56 23.55 6.90
N GLU A 83 -36.26 23.59 6.64
CA GLU A 83 -35.47 22.43 6.25
C GLU A 83 -35.24 21.47 7.44
N LYS A 84 -35.06 22.04 8.64
CA LYS A 84 -35.01 21.28 9.88
C LYS A 84 -36.34 20.57 10.17
N GLN A 85 -37.47 21.23 9.92
CA GLN A 85 -38.80 20.63 10.07
C GLN A 85 -39.08 19.56 9.01
N LEU A 86 -38.63 19.76 7.76
CA LEU A 86 -38.70 18.75 6.71
C LEU A 86 -38.05 17.43 7.16
N VAL A 87 -36.81 17.49 7.66
CA VAL A 87 -36.11 16.28 8.14
C VAL A 87 -36.84 15.66 9.32
N LYS A 88 -37.30 16.47 10.28
CA LYS A 88 -38.05 16.00 11.45
C LYS A 88 -39.38 15.34 11.11
N ASN A 89 -40.08 15.79 10.09
CA ASN A 89 -41.41 15.29 9.76
C ASN A 89 -41.34 14.11 8.78
N ASP A 90 -40.48 14.20 7.76
CA ASP A 90 -40.52 13.28 6.62
C ASP A 90 -39.42 12.20 6.69
N PHE A 91 -38.37 12.44 7.47
CA PHE A 91 -37.17 11.59 7.53
C PHE A 91 -36.78 11.12 8.93
N ASN A 92 -37.58 11.37 9.97
CA ASN A 92 -37.29 11.01 11.36
C ASN A 92 -36.86 9.54 11.53
N ASP A 93 -37.54 8.63 10.82
CA ASP A 93 -37.26 7.19 10.86
C ASP A 93 -36.58 6.68 9.56
N LYS A 94 -36.31 7.58 8.61
CA LYS A 94 -35.64 7.28 7.34
C LYS A 94 -34.26 7.91 7.33
N VAL A 95 -33.45 7.52 8.30
CA VAL A 95 -32.05 7.93 8.38
C VAL A 95 -31.12 6.82 7.90
N ALA A 96 -29.92 7.19 7.48
CA ALA A 96 -28.88 6.23 7.14
C ALA A 96 -28.61 5.29 8.33
N ARG A 97 -28.43 3.99 8.04
CA ARG A 97 -28.18 2.96 9.07
C ARG A 97 -26.69 2.63 9.18
N ASP A 98 -26.32 2.01 10.29
CA ASP A 98 -25.02 1.41 10.54
C ASP A 98 -23.84 2.38 10.27
N ILE A 99 -24.01 3.67 10.60
CA ILE A 99 -23.04 4.72 10.28
C ILE A 99 -21.73 4.47 11.03
N LEU A 100 -20.67 4.22 10.27
CA LEU A 100 -19.29 4.16 10.74
C LEU A 100 -18.58 5.46 10.38
N ALA A 101 -18.04 6.15 11.37
CA ALA A 101 -17.23 7.36 11.18
C ALA A 101 -15.75 7.07 11.49
N ILE A 102 -14.87 7.45 10.57
CA ILE A 102 -13.41 7.35 10.72
C ILE A 102 -12.85 8.77 10.71
N ASN A 103 -12.19 9.16 11.79
CA ASN A 103 -11.62 10.50 11.96
C ASN A 103 -10.15 10.53 11.56
N GLY A 104 -9.73 11.57 10.84
CA GLY A 104 -8.32 11.89 10.59
C GLY A 104 -7.75 11.35 9.28
N GLN A 105 -6.61 11.90 8.89
CA GLN A 105 -5.78 11.41 7.76
C GLN A 105 -4.85 10.25 8.16
N GLU A 106 -4.79 9.89 9.44
CA GLU A 106 -4.11 8.69 9.95
C GLU A 106 -4.93 7.47 9.57
N GLU A 107 -4.78 7.05 8.31
CA GLU A 107 -5.43 5.85 7.80
C GLU A 107 -4.94 4.66 8.61
N MET A 108 -5.84 4.13 9.46
CA MET A 108 -5.56 2.91 10.20
C MET A 108 -5.04 1.85 9.22
N PRO A 109 -3.91 1.17 9.50
CA PRO A 109 -3.28 0.25 8.56
C PRO A 109 -4.16 -0.95 8.17
N ILE A 110 -5.19 -1.23 8.95
CA ILE A 110 -6.19 -2.26 8.67
C ILE A 110 -7.21 -1.82 7.62
N LEU A 111 -7.23 -0.55 7.22
CA LEU A 111 -8.12 -0.01 6.22
C LEU A 111 -7.59 -0.22 4.80
N LYS A 112 -8.48 -0.23 3.81
CA LYS A 112 -8.17 -0.34 2.38
C LYS A 112 -7.17 0.72 1.86
N GLY A 113 -7.05 1.84 2.57
CA GLY A 113 -6.16 2.97 2.24
C GLY A 113 -4.78 2.96 2.90
N ALA A 114 -4.51 2.04 3.84
CA ALA A 114 -3.33 1.95 4.72
C ALA A 114 -1.94 2.26 4.15
N TRP A 115 -1.78 2.21 2.83
CA TRP A 115 -0.59 2.54 2.04
C TRP A 115 -0.05 3.97 2.21
N LYS A 116 -0.64 4.81 3.06
CA LYS A 116 -0.15 6.17 3.38
C LYS A 116 1.01 6.18 4.36
N SER A 117 1.18 5.17 5.20
CA SER A 117 2.43 5.00 5.96
C SER A 117 3.53 4.57 4.98
N LYS A 118 4.56 5.41 4.85
CA LYS A 118 5.60 5.27 3.84
C LYS A 118 6.64 4.23 4.33
N PRO A 119 6.75 3.05 3.72
CA PRO A 119 7.89 2.19 3.97
C PRO A 119 9.17 2.95 3.56
N GLU A 120 10.28 2.70 4.24
CA GLU A 120 11.55 3.39 4.00
C GLU A 120 12.61 2.40 3.50
N PHE A 121 13.24 2.72 2.37
CA PHE A 121 14.41 1.96 1.92
C PHE A 121 15.64 2.45 2.67
N ARG A 122 15.96 1.80 3.81
CA ARG A 122 17.05 2.22 4.70
C ARG A 122 18.44 1.98 4.09
N ILE A 123 19.21 3.06 3.90
CA ILE A 123 20.54 3.05 3.26
C ILE A 123 21.67 2.99 4.30
N ASP A 124 21.44 3.58 5.48
CA ASP A 124 22.47 3.80 6.51
C ASP A 124 22.67 2.62 7.47
N SER A 125 22.07 1.46 7.19
CA SER A 125 22.25 0.26 8.00
C SER A 125 23.22 -0.72 7.35
N THR A 126 23.77 -1.63 8.16
CA THR A 126 24.62 -2.77 7.75
C THR A 126 23.86 -3.85 6.96
N ASP A 127 22.71 -3.48 6.39
CA ASP A 127 21.75 -4.41 5.80
C ASP A 127 21.63 -4.16 4.30
N GLU A 128 22.77 -3.93 3.64
CA GLU A 128 22.85 -3.82 2.20
C GLU A 128 22.51 -5.16 1.52
N ILE A 129 21.63 -5.12 0.52
CA ILE A 129 21.36 -6.26 -0.35
C ILE A 129 22.23 -6.20 -1.60
N PHE A 130 22.64 -5.01 -2.05
CA PHE A 130 23.54 -4.83 -3.19
C PHE A 130 24.96 -4.44 -2.75
N THR A 131 25.91 -5.35 -2.97
CA THR A 131 27.34 -5.12 -2.73
C THR A 131 28.16 -5.27 -4.00
N CYS A 132 29.21 -4.48 -4.12
CA CYS A 132 30.13 -4.60 -5.25
C CYS A 132 30.83 -5.96 -5.19
N PRO A 133 30.83 -6.79 -6.25
CA PRO A 133 31.49 -8.09 -6.24
C PRO A 133 33.01 -7.96 -6.06
N ASN A 134 33.60 -6.86 -6.58
CA ASN A 134 35.05 -6.63 -6.62
C ASN A 134 35.60 -6.11 -5.28
N CYS A 135 34.92 -5.15 -4.64
CA CYS A 135 35.44 -4.47 -3.44
C CYS A 135 34.50 -4.51 -2.23
N LYS A 136 33.33 -5.14 -2.35
CA LYS A 136 32.30 -5.27 -1.30
C LYS A 136 31.69 -3.94 -0.82
N ALA A 137 31.96 -2.83 -1.51
CA ALA A 137 31.32 -1.55 -1.20
C ALA A 137 29.78 -1.63 -1.31
N ASN A 138 29.08 -0.89 -0.47
CA ASN A 138 27.63 -0.75 -0.48
C ASN A 138 27.21 0.04 -1.73
N ILE A 139 26.62 -0.66 -2.70
CA ILE A 139 26.19 -0.07 -3.97
C ILE A 139 24.96 0.81 -3.78
N GLU A 140 24.08 0.48 -2.84
CA GLU A 140 22.88 1.25 -2.56
C GLU A 140 23.26 2.68 -2.17
N SER A 141 24.25 2.84 -1.29
CA SER A 141 24.77 4.16 -0.90
C SER A 141 25.29 4.96 -2.11
N GLU A 142 25.96 4.29 -3.05
CA GLU A 142 26.46 4.94 -4.27
C GLU A 142 25.32 5.38 -5.20
N SER A 143 24.27 4.56 -5.37
CA SER A 143 23.06 4.92 -6.13
C SER A 143 22.35 6.13 -5.54
N TYR A 144 22.19 6.20 -4.21
CA TYR A 144 21.54 7.34 -3.56
C TYR A 144 22.38 8.62 -3.60
N LYS A 145 23.72 8.53 -3.55
CA LYS A 145 24.60 9.67 -3.77
C LYS A 145 24.45 10.24 -5.17
N ASP A 146 24.39 9.37 -6.19
CA ASP A 146 24.15 9.80 -7.57
C ASP A 146 22.77 10.44 -7.72
N MET A 147 21.73 9.83 -7.17
CA MET A 147 20.37 10.36 -7.20
C MET A 147 20.26 11.72 -6.51
N ALA A 148 20.89 11.89 -5.33
CA ALA A 148 20.93 13.16 -4.62
C ALA A 148 21.59 14.28 -5.43
N LYS A 149 22.64 13.96 -6.21
CA LYS A 149 23.27 14.93 -7.14
C LYS A 149 22.35 15.34 -8.30
N ASN A 150 21.47 14.45 -8.71
CA ASN A 150 20.57 14.66 -9.86
C ASN A 150 19.14 15.06 -9.45
N ILE A 151 18.85 15.26 -8.15
CA ILE A 151 17.48 15.43 -7.65
C ILE A 151 16.78 16.66 -8.23
N ASP A 152 17.50 17.76 -8.45
CA ASP A 152 16.94 18.97 -9.06
C ASP A 152 16.49 18.74 -10.50
N SER A 153 17.26 17.95 -11.26
CA SER A 153 16.93 17.56 -12.62
C SER A 153 15.71 16.62 -12.65
N ILE A 154 15.67 15.63 -11.75
CA ILE A 154 14.52 14.73 -11.57
C ILE A 154 13.26 15.55 -11.28
N ASN A 155 13.35 16.52 -10.36
CA ASN A 155 12.22 17.39 -9.99
C ASN A 155 11.79 18.34 -11.12
N SER A 156 12.74 18.81 -11.95
CA SER A 156 12.43 19.61 -13.14
C SER A 156 11.60 18.81 -14.15
N GLU A 157 12.01 17.58 -14.45
CA GLU A 157 11.26 16.67 -15.34
C GLU A 157 9.90 16.30 -14.74
N TYR A 158 9.85 15.96 -13.46
CA TYR A 158 8.61 15.70 -12.73
C TYR A 158 7.63 16.87 -12.85
N LYS A 159 8.08 18.11 -12.66
CA LYS A 159 7.22 19.30 -12.75
C LYS A 159 6.64 19.48 -14.16
N GLY A 160 7.43 19.17 -15.19
CA GLY A 160 6.97 19.12 -16.58
C GLY A 160 5.82 18.13 -16.75
N TRP A 161 5.99 16.92 -16.22
CA TRP A 161 4.98 15.87 -16.27
C TRP A 161 3.75 16.16 -15.41
N PHE A 162 3.90 16.68 -14.20
CA PHE A 162 2.79 17.11 -13.35
C PHE A 162 1.84 18.08 -14.08
N ASN A 163 2.39 19.07 -14.78
CA ASN A 163 1.59 20.01 -15.57
C ASN A 163 0.84 19.35 -16.74
N TYR A 164 1.40 18.28 -17.31
CA TYR A 164 0.77 17.50 -18.36
C TYR A 164 -0.34 16.59 -17.80
N THR A 165 -0.09 15.96 -16.66
CA THR A 165 -0.95 14.92 -16.07
C THR A 165 -2.20 15.50 -15.39
N VAL A 166 -2.10 16.69 -14.80
CA VAL A 166 -3.27 17.46 -14.29
C VAL A 166 -4.34 17.67 -15.38
N LYS A 167 -3.96 17.63 -16.66
CA LYS A 167 -4.88 17.83 -17.80
C LYS A 167 -5.44 16.54 -18.40
N ARG A 168 -4.97 15.36 -17.96
CA ARG A 168 -5.28 14.06 -18.59
C ARG A 168 -5.39 12.94 -17.55
N SER A 169 -4.38 12.09 -17.46
CA SER A 169 -4.26 10.95 -16.55
C SER A 169 -3.13 11.20 -15.56
N CYS A 170 -3.28 10.72 -14.32
CA CYS A 170 -2.27 10.81 -13.29
C CYS A 170 -1.45 9.51 -13.26
N PRO A 171 -0.12 9.57 -13.52
CA PRO A 171 0.79 8.46 -13.31
C PRO A 171 0.67 7.89 -11.90
N GLU A 172 0.94 6.60 -11.76
CA GLU A 172 1.04 5.97 -10.45
C GLU A 172 2.46 6.07 -9.89
N ILE A 173 3.47 6.03 -10.77
CA ILE A 173 4.88 5.92 -10.39
C ILE A 173 5.76 6.85 -11.24
N ILE A 174 6.80 7.39 -10.61
CA ILE A 174 7.95 8.00 -11.26
C ILE A 174 9.16 7.06 -11.14
N ILE A 175 9.86 6.82 -12.24
CA ILE A 175 11.06 5.99 -12.32
C ILE A 175 12.24 6.86 -12.72
N TYR A 176 13.39 6.62 -12.10
CA TYR A 176 14.67 7.20 -12.45
C TYR A 176 15.67 6.11 -12.77
N ASN A 177 16.20 6.12 -14.00
CA ASN A 177 17.29 5.26 -14.43
C ASN A 177 18.56 6.10 -14.65
N SER A 178 19.65 5.66 -14.07
CA SER A 178 20.95 6.33 -14.19
C SER A 178 22.08 5.30 -14.26
N SER A 179 23.23 5.76 -14.73
CA SER A 179 24.48 5.02 -14.79
C SER A 179 25.50 5.72 -13.90
N THR A 180 26.18 4.98 -13.03
CA THR A 180 27.21 5.52 -12.13
C THR A 180 28.34 4.52 -11.91
N ILE A 181 29.27 4.83 -11.02
CA ILE A 181 30.44 4.00 -10.71
C ILE A 181 30.54 3.68 -9.22
N CYS A 182 31.06 2.49 -8.92
CA CYS A 182 31.49 2.17 -7.57
C CYS A 182 32.76 2.96 -7.24
N ASN A 183 32.65 3.98 -6.37
CA ASN A 183 33.77 4.88 -6.04
C ASN A 183 35.01 4.16 -5.49
N SER A 184 34.87 2.97 -4.90
CA SER A 184 35.99 2.20 -4.36
C SER A 184 36.80 1.43 -5.41
N CYS A 185 36.22 1.09 -6.56
CA CYS A 185 36.91 0.25 -7.57
C CYS A 185 36.63 0.64 -9.03
N ASN A 186 35.91 1.74 -9.27
CA ASN A 186 35.51 2.27 -10.57
C ASN A 186 34.69 1.34 -11.46
N THR A 187 34.14 0.24 -10.92
CA THR A 187 33.20 -0.60 -11.65
C THR A 187 31.93 0.19 -11.95
N ALA A 188 31.62 0.38 -13.24
CA ALA A 188 30.38 1.00 -13.69
C ALA A 188 29.17 0.08 -13.43
N PHE A 189 28.03 0.68 -13.14
CA PHE A 189 26.76 -0.02 -12.99
C PHE A 189 25.58 0.91 -13.30
N ASP A 190 24.47 0.31 -13.70
CA ASP A 190 23.21 1.02 -13.88
C ASP A 190 22.29 0.73 -12.70
N TYR A 191 21.41 1.68 -12.37
CA TYR A 191 20.40 1.45 -11.35
C TYR A 191 19.05 2.04 -11.75
N THR A 192 18.01 1.43 -11.19
CA THR A 192 16.63 1.84 -11.34
C THR A 192 16.07 2.17 -9.97
N ALA A 193 15.57 3.37 -9.81
CA ALA A 193 14.87 3.81 -8.60
C ALA A 193 13.47 4.30 -8.94
N PHE A 194 12.54 4.25 -7.99
CA PHE A 194 11.17 4.68 -8.23
C PHE A 194 10.51 5.27 -6.98
N ALA A 195 9.53 6.13 -7.18
CA ALA A 195 8.68 6.65 -6.12
C ALA A 195 7.22 6.67 -6.60
N LYS A 196 6.26 6.65 -5.66
CA LYS A 196 4.86 6.93 -6.02
C LYS A 196 4.74 8.34 -6.58
N PHE A 197 3.93 8.51 -7.63
CA PHE A 197 3.61 9.82 -8.14
C PHE A 197 2.78 10.58 -7.09
N ASN A 198 3.27 11.70 -6.58
CA ASN A 198 2.64 12.34 -5.42
C ASN A 198 1.35 13.10 -5.77
N GLY A 199 1.13 13.43 -7.06
CA GLY A 199 -0.07 14.10 -7.55
C GLY A 199 -0.34 15.50 -6.98
N ARG A 200 0.58 16.05 -6.16
CA ARG A 200 0.43 17.33 -5.45
C ARG A 200 1.34 18.43 -5.99
N GLY A 201 2.24 18.11 -6.92
CA GLY A 201 3.23 19.05 -7.43
C GLY A 201 4.36 19.32 -6.43
N GLU A 202 4.45 18.52 -5.37
CA GLU A 202 5.52 18.58 -4.37
C GLU A 202 6.82 18.06 -4.99
N ILE A 203 7.94 18.68 -4.66
CA ILE A 203 9.26 18.18 -5.07
C ILE A 203 9.61 16.94 -4.26
N TYR A 204 10.33 16.01 -4.88
CA TYR A 204 10.85 14.82 -4.22
C TYR A 204 12.19 15.09 -3.57
N ALA A 205 12.41 14.44 -2.42
CA ALA A 205 13.75 14.17 -1.90
C ALA A 205 14.26 12.81 -2.41
N SER A 206 15.58 12.63 -2.53
CA SER A 206 16.18 11.35 -2.96
C SER A 206 15.76 10.17 -2.08
N LYS A 207 15.61 10.39 -0.76
CA LYS A 207 15.14 9.38 0.20
C LYS A 207 13.70 8.89 -0.02
N GLU A 208 12.91 9.58 -0.84
CA GLU A 208 11.54 9.16 -1.18
C GLU A 208 11.49 8.15 -2.33
N PHE A 209 12.63 7.91 -3.00
CA PHE A 209 12.76 6.87 -3.99
C PHE A 209 13.20 5.56 -3.33
N TYR A 210 12.70 4.45 -3.86
CA TYR A 210 13.08 3.09 -3.54
C TYR A 210 13.97 2.52 -4.65
N LEU A 211 15.00 1.76 -4.28
CA LEU A 211 15.89 1.13 -5.23
C LEU A 211 15.29 -0.19 -5.74
N ALA A 212 15.03 -0.25 -7.06
CA ALA A 212 14.38 -1.38 -7.70
C ALA A 212 15.36 -2.36 -8.38
N ASP A 213 16.49 -1.89 -8.89
CA ASP A 213 17.51 -2.76 -9.46
C ASP A 213 18.87 -2.05 -9.48
N ASN A 214 19.94 -2.85 -9.43
CA ASN A 214 21.29 -2.41 -9.78
C ASN A 214 21.85 -3.40 -10.81
N THR A 215 21.70 -3.07 -12.08
CA THR A 215 22.12 -3.94 -13.18
C THR A 215 23.62 -4.20 -13.08
N GLY A 216 23.98 -5.48 -13.03
CA GLY A 216 25.36 -5.93 -12.81
C GLY A 216 25.63 -6.44 -11.40
N PHE A 217 24.76 -6.17 -10.42
CA PHE A 217 24.91 -6.64 -9.04
C PHE A 217 23.68 -7.41 -8.58
N LYS A 218 23.89 -8.66 -8.16
CA LYS A 218 22.82 -9.50 -7.63
C LYS A 218 22.63 -9.24 -6.13
N PRO A 219 21.40 -9.32 -5.60
CA PRO A 219 21.17 -9.32 -4.17
C PRO A 219 21.98 -10.42 -3.48
N ASN A 220 22.61 -10.10 -2.35
CA ASN A 220 23.39 -11.06 -1.56
C ASN A 220 23.01 -10.96 -0.07
N VAL A 221 22.16 -11.87 0.37
CA VAL A 221 21.65 -11.93 1.75
C VAL A 221 21.69 -13.36 2.31
N ASN A 222 22.63 -14.18 1.82
CA ASN A 222 22.82 -15.53 2.32
C ASN A 222 23.61 -15.48 3.62
N GLY A 223 22.98 -15.86 4.73
CA GLY A 223 23.64 -15.79 6.03
C GLY A 223 22.71 -15.91 7.22
N VAL A 224 23.26 -15.61 8.38
CA VAL A 224 22.57 -15.62 9.66
C VAL A 224 22.53 -14.19 10.20
N TYR A 225 21.34 -13.69 10.45
CA TYR A 225 21.07 -12.28 10.75
C TYR A 225 20.14 -12.15 11.94
N THR A 226 20.13 -11.00 12.60
CA THR A 226 19.10 -10.75 13.62
C THR A 226 17.72 -10.67 12.97
N ARG A 227 16.65 -10.79 13.75
CA ARG A 227 15.27 -10.57 13.27
C ARG A 227 15.08 -9.16 12.73
N GLU A 228 15.76 -8.19 13.33
CA GLU A 228 15.74 -6.81 12.88
C GLU A 228 16.33 -6.67 11.46
N GLN A 229 17.50 -7.24 11.23
CA GLN A 229 18.13 -7.25 9.90
C GLN A 229 17.27 -8.04 8.89
N SER A 230 16.75 -9.20 9.30
CA SER A 230 15.88 -10.03 8.47
C SER A 230 14.61 -9.30 8.03
N LYS A 231 14.00 -8.54 8.94
CA LYS A 231 12.85 -7.66 8.67
C LYS A 231 13.19 -6.61 7.62
N ARG A 232 14.34 -5.93 7.78
CA ARG A 232 14.82 -4.89 6.86
C ARG A 232 15.17 -5.45 5.48
N PHE A 233 15.76 -6.64 5.40
CA PHE A 233 15.96 -7.32 4.13
C PHE A 233 14.63 -7.62 3.46
N LEU A 234 13.68 -8.23 4.17
CA LEU A 234 12.36 -8.52 3.63
C LEU A 234 11.67 -7.24 3.10
N GLU A 235 11.72 -6.15 3.85
CA GLU A 235 11.22 -4.84 3.43
C GLU A 235 11.86 -4.39 2.10
N LYS A 236 13.19 -4.40 1.99
CA LYS A 236 13.89 -4.07 0.72
C LYS A 236 13.49 -4.97 -0.43
N PHE A 237 13.33 -6.26 -0.21
CA PHE A 237 12.89 -7.21 -1.23
C PHE A 237 11.45 -6.95 -1.69
N VAL A 238 10.51 -6.74 -0.76
CA VAL A 238 9.11 -6.48 -1.10
C VAL A 238 8.96 -5.13 -1.80
N LEU A 239 9.65 -4.08 -1.34
CA LEU A 239 9.68 -2.78 -2.02
C LEU A 239 10.25 -2.92 -3.43
N ARG A 240 11.34 -3.66 -3.60
CA ARG A 240 11.92 -3.92 -4.92
C ARG A 240 10.91 -4.61 -5.84
N TRP A 241 10.33 -5.73 -5.38
CA TRP A 241 9.36 -6.50 -6.14
C TRP A 241 8.06 -5.72 -6.40
N SER A 242 7.74 -4.72 -5.58
CA SER A 242 6.59 -3.86 -5.81
C SER A 242 6.70 -3.07 -7.12
N LEU A 243 7.91 -2.85 -7.63
CA LEU A 243 8.10 -2.40 -9.01
C LEU A 243 8.19 -3.60 -9.96
N ILE A 244 9.21 -4.44 -9.83
CA ILE A 244 9.65 -5.36 -10.91
C ILE A 244 8.87 -6.67 -11.04
N ALA A 245 8.15 -7.10 -10.00
CA ALA A 245 7.44 -8.38 -10.03
C ALA A 245 6.02 -8.22 -10.60
N SER A 246 5.51 -9.19 -11.35
CA SER A 246 4.08 -9.27 -11.66
C SER A 246 3.26 -9.72 -10.45
N LYS A 247 3.89 -10.47 -9.53
CA LYS A 247 3.24 -11.00 -8.33
C LYS A 247 4.24 -11.15 -7.18
N ILE A 248 3.79 -10.84 -5.97
CA ILE A 248 4.52 -11.05 -4.73
C ILE A 248 3.79 -12.13 -3.93
N ILE A 249 4.50 -13.14 -3.46
CA ILE A 249 3.93 -14.23 -2.65
C ILE A 249 4.66 -14.28 -1.32
N ILE A 250 3.92 -14.11 -0.24
CA ILE A 250 4.45 -14.15 1.13
C ILE A 250 3.84 -15.34 1.86
N VAL A 251 4.68 -16.30 2.22
CA VAL A 251 4.28 -17.49 2.97
C VAL A 251 4.97 -17.48 4.32
N SER A 252 4.18 -17.36 5.39
CA SER A 252 4.70 -17.39 6.75
C SER A 252 3.70 -18.08 7.68
N PRO A 253 4.10 -19.11 8.45
CA PRO A 253 3.18 -19.81 9.33
C PRO A 253 2.80 -18.98 10.57
N PHE A 254 3.58 -17.94 10.90
CA PHE A 254 3.40 -17.11 12.09
C PHE A 254 3.64 -15.63 11.81
N ILE A 255 2.91 -14.77 12.52
CA ILE A 255 3.17 -13.33 12.61
C ILE A 255 3.49 -12.97 14.06
N GLY A 256 4.77 -12.81 14.38
CA GLY A 256 5.31 -12.10 15.55
C GLY A 256 5.23 -12.86 16.86
N PHE A 257 4.02 -12.95 17.35
CA PHE A 257 3.74 -13.23 18.75
C PHE A 257 2.96 -14.52 18.84
N ASP A 258 3.24 -15.33 19.87
CA ASP A 258 2.24 -16.34 20.26
C ASP A 258 0.92 -15.64 20.61
N LYS A 259 -0.17 -16.40 20.59
CA LYS A 259 -1.51 -15.84 20.80
C LYS A 259 -1.64 -15.09 22.13
N SER A 260 -1.07 -15.62 23.22
CA SER A 260 -1.16 -15.03 24.56
C SER A 260 -0.44 -13.69 24.61
N LEU A 261 0.76 -13.62 24.03
CA LEU A 261 1.55 -12.41 23.99
C LEU A 261 0.94 -11.35 23.06
N ALA A 262 0.37 -11.75 21.92
CA ALA A 262 -0.34 -10.83 21.03
C ALA A 262 -1.51 -10.12 21.74
N ILE A 263 -2.27 -10.87 22.55
CA ILE A 263 -3.41 -10.33 23.32
C ILE A 263 -2.94 -9.48 24.51
N LYS A 264 -1.83 -9.85 25.16
CA LYS A 264 -1.25 -9.08 26.28
C LYS A 264 -0.57 -7.79 25.83
N THR A 265 0.00 -7.76 24.63
CA THR A 265 0.67 -6.59 24.06
C THR A 265 0.11 -6.27 22.67
N PRO A 266 -1.16 -5.87 22.57
CA PRO A 266 -1.85 -5.69 21.29
C PRO A 266 -1.18 -4.60 20.44
N TYR A 267 -0.67 -3.54 21.06
CA TYR A 267 0.05 -2.47 20.37
C TYR A 267 1.29 -2.97 19.59
N LYS A 268 2.07 -3.91 20.14
CA LYS A 268 3.24 -4.47 19.44
C LYS A 268 2.83 -5.31 18.24
N PHE A 269 1.77 -6.10 18.38
CA PHE A 269 1.22 -6.88 17.28
C PHE A 269 0.65 -5.96 16.19
N LEU A 270 -0.09 -4.92 16.58
CA LEU A 270 -0.64 -3.93 15.66
C LEU A 270 0.45 -3.14 14.94
N ASN A 271 1.55 -2.75 15.61
CA ASN A 271 2.68 -2.09 14.94
C ASN A 271 3.39 -3.01 13.94
N LEU A 272 3.52 -4.31 14.25
CA LEU A 272 4.07 -5.28 13.31
C LEU A 272 3.14 -5.49 12.11
N LEU A 273 1.84 -5.58 12.37
CA LEU A 273 0.82 -5.71 11.34
C LEU A 273 0.78 -4.45 10.48
N GLU A 274 0.85 -3.27 11.08
CA GLU A 274 0.96 -2.00 10.38
C GLU A 274 2.12 -2.01 9.40
N TRP A 275 3.34 -2.25 9.90
CA TRP A 275 4.52 -2.38 9.06
C TRP A 275 4.30 -3.38 7.92
N PHE A 276 3.75 -4.56 8.21
CA PHE A 276 3.51 -5.58 7.18
C PHE A 276 2.54 -5.11 6.09
N LEU A 277 1.47 -4.41 6.48
CA LEU A 277 0.47 -3.90 5.57
C LEU A 277 0.97 -2.70 4.75
N THR A 278 1.99 -1.96 5.22
CA THR A 278 2.61 -0.88 4.41
C THR A 278 3.46 -1.39 3.25
N LEU A 279 3.94 -2.64 3.31
CA LEU A 279 4.87 -3.18 2.32
C LEU A 279 4.23 -3.41 0.95
N ASN A 280 2.90 -3.55 0.87
CA ASN A 280 2.22 -3.70 -0.42
C ASN A 280 1.85 -2.31 -0.96
N SER A 281 1.86 -2.16 -2.28
CA SER A 281 1.61 -0.87 -2.91
C SER A 281 0.81 -0.95 -4.20
N PHE A 282 0.51 -2.14 -4.73
CA PHE A 282 -0.02 -2.28 -6.11
C PHE A 282 -1.03 -3.44 -6.34
N ASP A 283 -1.68 -3.98 -5.30
CA ASP A 283 -2.61 -5.14 -5.38
C ASP A 283 -2.04 -6.32 -6.18
N LYS A 284 -0.82 -6.73 -5.87
CA LYS A 284 -0.18 -7.91 -6.48
C LYS A 284 0.41 -8.88 -5.46
N THR A 285 0.08 -8.70 -4.19
CA THR A 285 0.64 -9.46 -3.07
C THR A 285 -0.36 -10.49 -2.57
N GLN A 286 0.00 -11.77 -2.73
CA GLN A 286 -0.72 -12.89 -2.15
C GLN A 286 -0.04 -13.32 -0.84
N VAL A 287 -0.81 -13.41 0.24
CA VAL A 287 -0.30 -13.79 1.56
C VAL A 287 -0.91 -15.12 2.01
N LEU A 288 -0.06 -16.06 2.40
CA LEU A 288 -0.45 -17.33 3.00
C LEU A 288 0.02 -17.39 4.47
N ILE A 289 -0.95 -17.44 5.37
CA ILE A 289 -0.74 -17.65 6.81
C ILE A 289 -1.58 -18.81 7.32
N ARG A 290 -1.28 -19.30 8.53
CA ARG A 290 -2.15 -20.29 9.19
C ARG A 290 -3.47 -19.64 9.61
N LYS A 291 -4.56 -20.41 9.56
CA LYS A 291 -5.88 -19.98 10.04
C LYS A 291 -5.89 -19.46 11.49
N SER A 292 -5.04 -20.01 12.35
CA SER A 292 -4.86 -19.53 13.73
C SER A 292 -4.34 -18.10 13.79
N GLU A 293 -3.44 -17.73 12.88
CA GLU A 293 -2.85 -16.39 12.81
C GLU A 293 -3.87 -15.38 12.28
N TYR A 294 -4.69 -15.77 11.31
CA TYR A 294 -5.82 -14.96 10.86
C TYR A 294 -6.83 -14.71 11.99
N GLY A 295 -7.16 -15.76 12.76
CA GLY A 295 -8.01 -15.63 13.95
C GLY A 295 -7.40 -14.70 15.01
N LYS A 296 -6.08 -14.70 15.16
CA LYS A 296 -5.35 -13.81 16.06
C LYS A 296 -5.45 -12.34 15.62
N ILE A 297 -5.34 -12.05 14.32
CA ILE A 297 -5.58 -10.70 13.76
C ILE A 297 -6.99 -10.22 14.15
N LYS A 298 -8.00 -11.05 13.90
CA LYS A 298 -9.40 -10.74 14.23
C LYS A 298 -9.62 -10.47 15.72
N GLU A 299 -8.94 -11.21 16.59
CA GLU A 299 -9.06 -11.07 18.04
C GLU A 299 -8.37 -9.80 18.55
N VAL A 300 -7.17 -9.47 18.07
CA VAL A 300 -6.43 -8.26 18.48
C VAL A 300 -7.10 -6.98 17.98
N ILE A 301 -7.67 -6.99 16.77
CA ILE A 301 -8.44 -5.86 16.23
C ILE A 301 -9.78 -5.71 16.97
N GLY A 302 -10.31 -6.79 17.52
CA GLY A 302 -11.67 -6.86 18.04
C GLY A 302 -12.62 -7.41 17.00
N LYS A 303 -13.30 -8.50 17.34
CA LYS A 303 -14.13 -9.28 16.42
C LYS A 303 -15.22 -8.43 15.73
N GLU A 304 -15.88 -7.58 16.49
CA GLU A 304 -16.97 -6.71 16.01
C GLU A 304 -16.45 -5.62 15.07
N ILE A 305 -15.31 -5.01 15.41
CA ILE A 305 -14.63 -4.01 14.56
C ILE A 305 -14.22 -4.67 13.25
N PHE A 306 -13.58 -5.83 13.32
CA PHE A 306 -13.16 -6.58 12.15
C PHE A 306 -14.35 -6.92 11.23
N GLU A 307 -15.43 -7.48 11.79
CA GLU A 307 -16.64 -7.83 11.02
C GLU A 307 -17.33 -6.60 10.43
N THR A 308 -17.27 -5.46 11.12
CA THR A 308 -17.80 -4.19 10.60
C THR A 308 -16.96 -3.70 9.41
N LEU A 309 -15.64 -3.68 9.53
CA LEU A 309 -14.74 -3.25 8.44
C LEU A 309 -14.84 -4.17 7.22
N ASP A 310 -14.82 -5.49 7.44
CA ASP A 310 -15.04 -6.52 6.42
C ASP A 310 -16.40 -6.33 5.74
N GLY A 311 -17.43 -6.12 6.56
CA GLY A 311 -18.79 -5.84 6.11
C GLY A 311 -18.88 -4.61 5.20
N TYR A 312 -18.02 -3.61 5.35
CA TYR A 312 -17.97 -2.45 4.46
C TYR A 312 -16.93 -2.56 3.32
N GLY A 313 -16.19 -3.67 3.21
CA GLY A 313 -15.09 -3.81 2.25
C GLY A 313 -13.96 -2.81 2.50
N LEU A 314 -13.75 -2.51 3.78
CA LEU A 314 -12.76 -1.55 4.24
C LEU A 314 -11.50 -2.20 4.73
N LEU A 315 -11.40 -3.53 4.78
CA LEU A 315 -10.16 -4.17 5.18
C LEU A 315 -9.08 -3.94 4.12
N ASN A 316 -7.83 -3.94 4.55
CA ASN A 316 -6.72 -3.97 3.61
C ASN A 316 -6.85 -5.22 2.72
N ASN A 317 -6.66 -5.08 1.41
CA ASN A 317 -6.76 -6.17 0.44
C ASN A 317 -5.89 -7.38 0.83
N ILE A 318 -4.73 -7.17 1.46
CA ILE A 318 -3.91 -8.27 1.99
C ILE A 318 -4.68 -9.11 3.00
N ILE A 319 -5.38 -8.47 3.94
CA ILE A 319 -6.18 -9.16 4.97
C ILE A 319 -7.35 -9.88 4.31
N GLU A 320 -8.03 -9.25 3.36
CA GLU A 320 -9.17 -9.85 2.64
C GLU A 320 -8.76 -11.09 1.84
N GLU A 321 -7.62 -11.01 1.13
CA GLU A 321 -7.10 -12.06 0.25
C GLU A 321 -6.20 -13.08 0.96
N MET A 322 -5.95 -12.91 2.27
CA MET A 322 -5.14 -13.84 3.05
C MET A 322 -5.74 -15.24 2.97
N ASN A 323 -5.08 -16.13 2.25
CA ASN A 323 -5.53 -17.51 2.15
C ASN A 323 -5.11 -18.23 3.43
N SER A 324 -6.09 -18.63 4.25
CA SER A 324 -5.84 -19.43 5.44
C SER A 324 -5.88 -20.92 5.08
N SER A 325 -4.71 -21.49 4.80
CA SER A 325 -4.60 -22.91 4.46
C SER A 325 -4.70 -23.82 5.68
N THR A 326 -4.79 -25.12 5.42
CA THR A 326 -4.86 -26.18 6.44
C THR A 326 -3.70 -26.08 7.44
N PRO A 327 -3.92 -26.49 8.71
CA PRO A 327 -3.08 -26.11 9.85
C PRO A 327 -1.64 -26.66 9.88
N ARG A 328 -1.14 -27.29 8.81
CA ARG A 328 0.07 -28.13 8.82
C ARG A 328 1.19 -27.67 7.87
N PHE A 329 1.36 -26.38 7.63
CA PHE A 329 2.59 -25.89 6.97
C PHE A 329 3.48 -25.10 7.95
N HIS A 330 4.79 -25.28 7.82
CA HIS A 330 5.81 -24.50 8.54
C HIS A 330 6.81 -23.84 7.58
N ALA A 331 6.51 -23.90 6.28
CA ALA A 331 7.29 -23.27 5.23
C ALA A 331 7.29 -21.75 5.39
N LYS A 332 8.45 -21.12 5.15
CA LYS A 332 8.65 -19.68 5.22
C LYS A 332 9.39 -19.27 3.97
N PHE A 333 8.73 -18.52 3.09
CA PHE A 333 9.38 -17.94 1.93
C PHE A 333 8.62 -16.71 1.47
N TYR A 334 9.36 -15.82 0.83
CA TYR A 334 8.90 -14.56 0.28
C TYR A 334 9.40 -14.54 -1.16
N ALA A 335 8.53 -14.34 -2.13
CA ALA A 335 8.88 -14.48 -3.53
C ALA A 335 8.34 -13.35 -4.40
N GLY A 336 9.14 -12.90 -5.34
CA GLY A 336 8.75 -12.02 -6.44
C GLY A 336 8.80 -12.79 -7.76
N VAL A 337 7.67 -12.90 -8.45
CA VAL A 337 7.57 -13.48 -9.80
C VAL A 337 7.87 -12.37 -10.80
N ILE A 338 8.98 -12.45 -11.53
CA ILE A 338 9.52 -11.37 -12.36
C ILE A 338 9.49 -11.80 -13.84
N PRO A 339 8.62 -11.17 -14.66
CA PRO A 339 8.66 -11.34 -16.11
C PRO A 339 9.95 -10.77 -16.72
N ASN A 340 10.50 -11.43 -17.73
CA ASN A 340 11.69 -11.01 -18.48
C ASN A 340 11.56 -11.50 -19.93
N GLY A 341 11.06 -10.65 -20.81
CA GLY A 341 10.64 -11.02 -22.16
C GLY A 341 9.66 -12.20 -22.19
N GLU A 342 10.02 -13.23 -22.95
CA GLU A 342 9.26 -14.51 -23.03
C GLU A 342 9.51 -15.43 -21.83
N ASN A 343 10.47 -15.11 -20.96
CA ASN A 343 10.82 -15.90 -19.79
C ASN A 343 10.24 -15.28 -18.51
N THR A 344 10.05 -16.10 -17.48
CA THR A 344 9.70 -15.62 -16.13
C THR A 344 10.56 -16.36 -15.13
N TYR A 345 11.22 -15.60 -14.26
CA TYR A 345 11.98 -16.15 -13.15
C TYR A 345 11.38 -15.71 -11.83
N VAL A 346 11.70 -16.45 -10.78
CA VAL A 346 11.24 -16.18 -9.43
C VAL A 346 12.45 -15.92 -8.56
N GLU A 347 12.42 -14.78 -7.87
CA GLU A 347 13.32 -14.50 -6.77
C GLU A 347 12.67 -14.94 -5.46
N ILE A 348 13.42 -15.67 -4.64
CA ILE A 348 12.92 -16.24 -3.40
C ILE A 348 13.87 -15.87 -2.27
N LEU A 349 13.34 -15.23 -1.24
CA LEU A 349 13.95 -15.10 0.07
C LEU A 349 13.33 -16.15 0.98
N THR A 350 14.11 -17.08 1.51
CA THR A 350 13.63 -18.21 2.32
C THR A 350 14.54 -18.46 3.52
N GLY A 351 14.03 -19.15 4.54
CA GLY A 351 14.83 -19.48 5.72
C GLY A 351 14.00 -19.74 6.97
N SER A 352 14.55 -19.36 8.13
CA SER A 352 13.88 -19.56 9.42
C SER A 352 13.00 -18.38 9.83
N TYR A 353 13.21 -17.19 9.22
CA TYR A 353 12.51 -15.95 9.58
C TYR A 353 11.01 -16.02 9.28
N ASN A 354 10.17 -15.89 10.31
CA ASN A 354 8.79 -15.46 10.14
C ASN A 354 8.69 -13.94 10.25
N ILE A 355 7.51 -13.39 9.92
CA ILE A 355 7.18 -11.98 10.11
C ILE A 355 7.19 -11.68 11.62
N HIS A 356 8.27 -11.12 12.17
CA HIS A 356 8.41 -10.91 13.62
C HIS A 356 8.80 -9.48 13.99
N GLU A 357 8.52 -9.09 15.25
CA GLU A 357 9.08 -7.88 15.86
C GLU A 357 10.62 -7.97 15.88
N GLU A 358 11.25 -6.81 15.86
CA GLU A 358 12.69 -6.64 15.92
C GLU A 358 13.25 -7.22 17.23
N SER A 359 14.29 -8.05 17.11
CA SER A 359 15.03 -8.59 18.24
C SER A 359 16.42 -9.06 17.81
N GLN A 360 17.28 -9.34 18.80
CA GLN A 360 18.62 -9.91 18.60
C GLN A 360 18.61 -11.43 18.35
N SER A 361 17.42 -12.05 18.22
CA SER A 361 17.32 -13.46 17.85
C SER A 361 17.82 -13.66 16.42
N MET A 362 18.58 -14.72 16.20
CA MET A 362 19.23 -15.00 14.93
C MET A 362 18.35 -15.88 14.04
N GLU A 363 18.36 -15.57 12.74
CA GLU A 363 17.55 -16.19 11.71
C GLU A 363 18.42 -16.44 10.49
N ASN A 364 18.27 -17.61 9.87
CA ASN A 364 18.94 -17.92 8.62
C ASN A 364 18.11 -17.39 7.45
N LEU A 365 18.76 -16.74 6.49
CA LEU A 365 18.17 -16.29 5.24
C LEU A 365 19.00 -16.80 4.05
N ILE A 366 18.28 -17.17 3.00
CA ILE A 366 18.84 -17.63 1.73
C ILE A 366 18.05 -16.95 0.61
N PHE A 367 18.77 -16.36 -0.32
CA PHE A 367 18.28 -15.84 -1.58
C PHE A 367 18.55 -16.83 -2.71
N ILE A 368 17.51 -17.14 -3.49
CA ILE A 368 17.55 -18.08 -4.61
C ILE A 368 16.85 -17.44 -5.81
N ARG A 369 17.32 -17.74 -7.01
CA ARG A 369 16.59 -17.48 -8.27
C ARG A 369 16.34 -18.81 -8.97
N MET A 370 15.11 -19.04 -9.45
CA MET A 370 14.74 -20.23 -10.22
C MET A 370 13.69 -19.91 -11.29
N SER A 371 13.40 -20.86 -12.17
CA SER A 371 12.32 -20.69 -13.16
C SER A 371 10.94 -20.73 -12.50
N LEU A 372 9.93 -20.14 -13.14
CA LEU A 372 8.54 -20.21 -12.66
C LEU A 372 8.04 -21.65 -12.50
N ASN A 373 8.35 -22.54 -13.47
CA ASN A 373 7.93 -23.95 -13.45
C ASN A 373 8.54 -24.72 -12.26
N GLU A 374 9.81 -24.48 -11.94
CA GLU A 374 10.44 -25.08 -10.76
C GLU A 374 9.81 -24.55 -9.47
N PHE A 375 9.55 -23.25 -9.39
CA PHE A 375 8.91 -22.63 -8.23
C PHE A 375 7.50 -23.18 -8.01
N GLU A 376 6.69 -23.29 -9.06
CA GLU A 376 5.34 -23.86 -8.98
C GLU A 376 5.36 -25.28 -8.40
N LYS A 377 6.20 -26.16 -8.96
CA LYS A 377 6.33 -27.55 -8.53
C LYS A 377 6.90 -27.72 -7.13
N GLN A 378 7.89 -26.91 -6.76
CA GLN A 378 8.64 -27.10 -5.51
C GLN A 378 8.05 -26.31 -4.32
N TYR A 379 7.37 -25.19 -4.56
CA TYR A 379 6.88 -24.30 -3.51
C TYR A 379 5.35 -24.18 -3.48
N LEU A 380 4.70 -24.03 -4.63
CA LEU A 380 3.26 -23.73 -4.67
C LEU A 380 2.38 -24.99 -4.63
N GLU A 381 2.67 -25.98 -5.47
CA GLU A 381 1.92 -27.25 -5.52
C GLU A 381 1.90 -27.99 -4.17
N PRO A 382 3.02 -28.12 -3.43
CA PRO A 382 3.01 -28.80 -2.13
C PRO A 382 2.14 -28.10 -1.08
N LEU A 383 1.99 -26.77 -1.20
CA LEU A 383 1.14 -25.94 -0.34
C LEU A 383 -0.27 -25.73 -0.90
N ARG A 384 -0.56 -26.26 -2.09
CA ARG A 384 -1.82 -26.07 -2.83
C ARG A 384 -2.15 -24.59 -3.04
N ILE A 385 -1.11 -23.78 -3.24
CA ILE A 385 -1.27 -22.36 -3.59
C ILE A 385 -1.60 -22.31 -5.08
N VAL A 386 -2.77 -21.77 -5.41
CA VAL A 386 -3.12 -21.54 -6.81
C VAL A 386 -2.32 -20.34 -7.31
N ASN A 387 -1.45 -20.57 -8.28
CA ASN A 387 -0.81 -19.49 -9.00
C ASN A 387 -1.79 -18.91 -10.03
N VAL A 388 -2.62 -17.97 -9.60
CA VAL A 388 -3.41 -17.18 -10.56
C VAL A 388 -2.41 -16.28 -11.32
N PRO A 389 -2.33 -16.37 -12.66
CA PRO A 389 -1.53 -15.47 -13.45
C PRO A 389 -2.03 -14.05 -13.23
N VAL A 390 -1.21 -13.21 -12.63
CA VAL A 390 -1.45 -11.78 -12.62
C VAL A 390 -0.75 -11.27 -13.86
N SER A 391 -1.52 -10.76 -14.84
CA SER A 391 -0.91 -9.95 -15.90
C SER A 391 -0.10 -8.86 -15.19
N TYR A 392 1.16 -8.67 -15.55
CA TYR A 392 1.90 -7.49 -15.10
C TYR A 392 0.97 -6.31 -15.34
N LYS A 393 0.40 -5.71 -14.27
CA LYS A 393 -0.73 -4.77 -14.39
C LYS A 393 -0.31 -3.76 -15.45
N SER A 394 -0.91 -3.86 -16.63
CA SER A 394 -0.49 -3.15 -17.83
C SER A 394 -0.99 -1.71 -17.85
N ASP A 395 -1.68 -1.30 -16.78
CA ASP A 395 -2.58 -0.16 -16.77
C ASP A 395 -2.17 0.87 -15.72
N PHE A 396 -0.89 0.94 -15.36
CA PHE A 396 -0.37 2.06 -14.58
C PHE A 396 0.58 2.92 -15.41
N ASP A 397 0.23 4.20 -15.50
CA ASP A 397 1.00 5.24 -16.18
C ASP A 397 2.31 5.48 -15.42
N VAL A 398 3.44 5.45 -16.12
CA VAL A 398 4.78 5.64 -15.54
C VAL A 398 5.52 6.78 -16.20
N VAL A 399 6.04 7.70 -15.40
CA VAL A 399 7.01 8.69 -15.85
C VAL A 399 8.41 8.12 -15.70
N LYS A 400 9.04 7.70 -16.79
CA LYS A 400 10.43 7.19 -16.81
C LYS A 400 11.39 8.32 -17.16
N ILE A 401 12.24 8.69 -16.20
CA ILE A 401 13.32 9.66 -16.37
C ILE A 401 14.62 8.88 -16.58
N LYS A 402 15.19 8.98 -17.78
CA LYS A 402 16.49 8.38 -18.11
C LYS A 402 17.42 9.46 -18.62
N ASN A 403 18.62 9.57 -18.05
CA ASN A 403 19.61 10.58 -18.43
C ASN A 403 19.02 12.01 -18.47
N ASN A 404 18.25 12.38 -17.44
CA ASN A 404 17.61 13.69 -17.32
C ASN A 404 16.59 14.02 -18.43
N LYS A 405 15.97 13.00 -19.03
CA LYS A 405 14.85 13.15 -19.97
C LYS A 405 13.70 12.24 -19.57
N GLY A 406 12.55 12.83 -19.29
CA GLY A 406 11.33 12.12 -18.91
C GLY A 406 10.49 11.72 -20.13
N ASN A 407 10.01 10.49 -20.14
CA ASN A 407 9.00 9.99 -21.07
C ASN A 407 7.88 9.28 -20.30
N LEU A 408 6.64 9.43 -20.75
CA LEU A 408 5.53 8.60 -20.27
C LEU A 408 5.60 7.25 -20.98
N ILE A 409 5.60 6.17 -20.20
CA ILE A 409 5.55 4.80 -20.70
C ILE A 409 4.38 4.06 -20.06
N PHE A 410 3.89 3.04 -20.77
CA PHE A 410 2.84 2.13 -20.34
C PHE A 410 3.44 0.73 -20.34
N PRO A 411 4.17 0.35 -19.29
CA PRO A 411 5.03 -0.81 -19.32
C PRO A 411 4.21 -2.09 -19.39
N LYS A 412 4.50 -2.93 -20.38
CA LYS A 412 3.88 -4.25 -20.53
C LYS A 412 4.73 -5.37 -19.91
N GLN A 413 6.00 -5.11 -19.67
CA GLN A 413 6.99 -6.06 -19.17
C GLN A 413 8.02 -5.36 -18.28
N CYS A 414 8.72 -6.11 -17.42
CA CYS A 414 9.73 -5.56 -16.51
C CYS A 414 10.90 -4.91 -17.24
N ASP A 415 11.31 -5.42 -18.40
CA ASP A 415 12.46 -4.89 -19.16
C ASP A 415 12.19 -3.51 -19.76
N GLU A 416 10.92 -3.09 -19.87
CA GLU A 416 10.56 -1.73 -20.28
C GLU A 416 10.72 -0.73 -19.13
N ILE A 417 10.75 -1.21 -17.88
CA ILE A 417 10.95 -0.44 -16.64
C ILE A 417 12.43 -0.33 -16.28
N LEU A 418 13.14 -1.47 -16.33
CA LEU A 418 14.60 -1.51 -16.21
C LEU A 418 15.27 -0.75 -17.37
#